data_AF-A0A7G8J3X3-F1
#
_entry.id   AF-A0A7G8J3X3-F1
#
_cell.length_a   1.000
_cell.length_b   1.000
_cell.length_c   1.000
_cell.angle_alpha   90.00
_cell.angle_beta   90.00
_cell.angle_gamma   90.00
#
_symmetry.space_group_name_H-M   'P 1'
#
loop_
_entity.id
_entity.type
_entity.pdbx_description
1 polymer ?
#
loop_
_entity_poly.entity_id
_entity_poly.type
_entity_poly.pdbx_seq_one_letter_code
_entity_poly.pdbx_strand_id
1 'polypeptide(L)'
;MNITKTLTPKNENGNLDQRFISYVKSLIEHCGQECIDTLYQFHKETEESERKAGGAALHMIVKLYSLKMEDWEKKRLAKSLRDALQEIGFKPSKVTKLMGAGKFKADQWNRLHHCIGYKTDQQLKEEQHDFLNKYGVTALYEISRMNDVGQAQVRSAYVDNGNIMSKHALEEIRKANPAIVDERQGRYKSSIERSKESQPQQADESDNLTAYKDLVSAADSSEALQVSAQKTVVNFLRSVEPDNLDKLLNDYTPHAQDQILGMLSEAVTKLASYVATKQLVNI
;
A
#
# COMPACT_ATOMS: atom_id res chain seq x y z
N MET A 1 -9.16 -20.15 10.78
CA MET A 1 -8.21 -21.22 11.19
C MET A 1 -8.75 -22.56 10.71
N ASN A 2 -7.93 -23.61 10.55
CA ASN A 2 -8.44 -24.99 10.41
C ASN A 2 -7.66 -25.83 11.42
N ILE A 3 -8.26 -26.10 12.58
CA ILE A 3 -7.56 -26.70 13.71
C ILE A 3 -6.99 -28.09 13.39
N THR A 4 -7.70 -28.87 12.57
CA THR A 4 -7.21 -30.17 12.08
C THR A 4 -5.91 -30.01 11.30
N LYS A 5 -5.85 -29.05 10.36
CA LYS A 5 -4.62 -28.76 9.61
C LYS A 5 -3.51 -28.19 10.48
N THR A 6 -3.85 -27.43 11.53
CA THR A 6 -2.88 -26.85 12.46
C THR A 6 -2.25 -27.89 13.37
N LEU A 7 -3.04 -28.85 13.88
CA LEU A 7 -2.58 -29.90 14.78
C LEU A 7 -1.91 -31.08 14.05
N THR A 8 -2.27 -31.31 12.79
CA THR A 8 -1.67 -32.40 12.00
C THR A 8 -0.20 -32.10 11.73
N PRO A 9 0.73 -32.96 12.17
CA PRO A 9 2.15 -32.82 11.89
C PRO A 9 2.43 -32.73 10.38
N LYS A 10 3.54 -32.07 10.02
CA LYS A 10 4.00 -31.97 8.64
C LYS A 10 5.20 -32.88 8.41
N ASN A 11 5.26 -33.49 7.24
CA ASN A 11 6.37 -34.31 6.75
C ASN A 11 7.57 -33.40 6.45
N GLU A 12 8.73 -34.00 6.17
CA GLU A 12 9.93 -33.29 5.69
C GLU A 12 9.65 -32.41 4.45
N ASN A 13 8.73 -32.85 3.59
CA ASN A 13 8.29 -32.12 2.39
C ASN A 13 7.27 -31.00 2.69
N GLY A 14 6.93 -30.74 3.95
CA GLY A 14 5.97 -29.70 4.36
C GLY A 14 4.49 -30.05 4.19
N ASN A 15 4.17 -31.18 3.55
CA ASN A 15 2.81 -31.72 3.43
C ASN A 15 2.31 -32.30 4.76
N LEU A 16 0.99 -32.36 4.95
CA LEU A 16 0.39 -32.95 6.15
C LEU A 16 0.63 -34.47 6.20
N ASP A 17 1.03 -34.96 7.36
CA ASP A 17 1.22 -36.40 7.58
C ASP A 17 -0.15 -37.07 7.74
N GLN A 18 -0.58 -37.74 6.68
CA GLN A 18 -1.88 -38.41 6.60
C GLN A 18 -2.05 -39.47 7.70
N ARG A 19 -0.95 -40.04 8.23
CA ARG A 19 -0.99 -41.03 9.31
C ARG A 19 -1.55 -40.48 10.61
N PHE A 20 -1.44 -39.16 10.82
CA PHE A 20 -1.89 -38.50 12.05
C PHE A 20 -3.31 -37.96 11.98
N ILE A 21 -3.95 -37.95 10.80
CA ILE A 21 -5.26 -37.33 10.62
C ILE A 21 -6.34 -38.03 11.46
N SER A 22 -6.32 -39.37 11.52
CA SER A 22 -7.27 -40.13 12.34
C SER A 22 -7.10 -39.80 13.83
N TYR A 23 -5.86 -39.77 14.32
CA TYR A 23 -5.56 -39.41 15.72
C TYR A 23 -5.98 -37.98 16.05
N VAL A 24 -5.75 -37.01 15.15
CA VAL A 24 -6.17 -35.61 15.34
C VAL A 24 -7.70 -35.50 15.37
N LYS A 25 -8.42 -36.23 14.50
CA LYS A 25 -9.89 -36.27 14.54
C LYS A 25 -10.40 -36.85 15.84
N SER A 26 -9.85 -37.98 16.28
CA SER A 26 -10.22 -38.56 17.58
C SER A 26 -9.91 -37.61 18.74
N LEU A 27 -8.77 -36.90 18.74
CA LEU A 27 -8.47 -35.89 19.75
C LEU A 27 -9.51 -34.76 19.77
N ILE A 28 -9.89 -34.24 18.60
CA ILE A 28 -10.92 -33.21 18.46
C ILE A 28 -12.26 -33.70 19.02
N GLU A 29 -12.65 -34.94 18.71
CA GLU A 29 -13.87 -35.56 19.25
C GLU A 29 -13.82 -35.70 20.78
N HIS A 30 -12.68 -36.12 21.33
CA HIS A 30 -12.50 -36.28 22.78
C HIS A 30 -12.49 -34.95 23.54
N CYS A 31 -11.91 -33.89 22.95
CA CYS A 31 -11.93 -32.54 23.53
C CYS A 31 -13.31 -31.88 23.48
N GLY A 32 -14.20 -32.36 22.59
CA GLY A 32 -15.53 -31.83 22.40
C GLY A 32 -15.55 -30.51 21.60
N GLN A 33 -16.68 -30.26 20.94
CA GLN A 33 -16.84 -29.11 20.05
C GLN A 33 -16.70 -27.76 20.77
N GLU A 34 -17.15 -27.67 22.03
CA GLU A 34 -17.06 -26.43 22.84
C GLU A 34 -15.61 -25.96 23.04
N CYS A 35 -14.69 -26.90 23.30
CA CYS A 35 -13.26 -26.59 23.42
C CYS A 35 -12.71 -26.01 22.10
N ILE A 36 -13.09 -26.62 20.99
CA ILE A 36 -12.68 -26.21 19.65
C ILE A 36 -13.22 -24.82 19.31
N ASP A 37 -14.50 -24.58 19.59
CA ASP A 37 -15.16 -23.29 19.35
C ASP A 37 -14.51 -22.17 20.18
N THR A 38 -14.15 -22.45 21.43
CA THR A 38 -13.42 -21.51 22.29
C THR A 38 -12.06 -21.13 21.69
N LEU A 39 -11.30 -22.10 21.17
CA LEU A 39 -10.02 -21.82 20.52
C LEU A 39 -10.19 -21.03 19.21
N TYR A 40 -11.25 -21.30 18.45
CA TYR A 40 -11.60 -20.51 17.27
C TYR A 40 -11.95 -19.07 17.61
N GLN A 41 -12.74 -18.88 18.67
CA GLN A 41 -13.14 -17.57 19.13
C GLN A 41 -11.92 -16.78 19.62
N PHE A 42 -11.06 -17.39 20.43
CA PHE A 42 -9.80 -16.77 20.87
C PHE A 42 -8.92 -16.33 19.68
N HIS A 43 -8.78 -17.18 18.65
CA HIS A 43 -8.04 -16.82 17.44
C HIS A 43 -8.65 -15.61 16.73
N LYS A 44 -9.99 -15.57 16.59
CA LYS A 44 -10.71 -14.48 15.92
C LYS A 44 -10.57 -13.16 16.70
N GLU A 45 -10.74 -13.19 18.01
CA GLU A 45 -10.60 -12.02 18.88
C GLU A 45 -9.18 -11.46 18.87
N THR A 46 -8.18 -12.34 18.86
CA THR A 46 -6.77 -11.93 18.75
C THR A 46 -6.52 -11.27 17.40
N GLU A 47 -6.97 -11.86 16.30
CA GLU A 47 -6.81 -11.27 14.96
C GLU A 47 -7.54 -9.94 14.81
N GLU A 48 -8.73 -9.81 15.39
CA GLU A 48 -9.48 -8.56 15.39
C GLU A 48 -8.77 -7.47 16.21
N SER A 49 -8.24 -7.83 17.37
CA SER A 49 -7.47 -6.92 18.23
C SER A 49 -6.19 -6.43 17.54
N GLU A 50 -5.43 -7.35 16.93
CA GLU A 50 -4.27 -7.00 16.10
C GLU A 50 -4.65 -6.06 14.96
N ARG A 51 -5.79 -6.31 14.30
CA ARG A 51 -6.27 -5.49 13.18
C ARG A 51 -6.63 -4.07 13.65
N LYS A 52 -7.33 -3.93 14.78
CA LYS A 52 -7.73 -2.63 15.35
C LYS A 52 -6.50 -1.85 15.83
N ALA A 53 -5.53 -2.52 16.44
CA ALA A 53 -4.33 -1.89 16.98
C ALA A 53 -3.23 -1.64 15.92
N GLY A 54 -3.29 -2.31 14.76
CA GLY A 54 -2.25 -2.26 13.73
C GLY A 54 -1.96 -0.85 13.19
N GLY A 55 -2.98 0.01 13.10
CA GLY A 55 -2.82 1.41 12.69
C GLY A 55 -1.98 2.22 13.69
N ALA A 56 -2.25 2.04 15.00
CA ALA A 56 -1.48 2.70 16.06
C ALA A 56 -0.03 2.19 16.10
N ALA A 57 0.18 0.87 15.95
CA ALA A 57 1.51 0.29 15.86
C ALA A 57 2.29 0.85 14.65
N LEU A 58 1.66 0.93 13.48
CA LEU A 58 2.27 1.53 12.29
C LEU A 58 2.64 3.00 12.55
N HIS A 59 1.75 3.78 13.16
CA HIS A 59 1.99 5.18 13.47
C HIS A 59 3.22 5.37 14.38
N MET A 60 3.34 4.58 15.46
CA MET A 60 4.51 4.62 16.34
C MET A 60 5.82 4.33 15.59
N ILE A 61 5.79 3.35 14.69
CA ILE A 61 6.97 2.99 13.88
C ILE A 61 7.33 4.12 12.93
N VAL A 62 6.36 4.72 12.23
CA VAL A 62 6.61 5.87 11.34
C VAL A 62 7.24 7.03 12.13
N LYS A 63 6.70 7.35 13.31
CA LYS A 63 7.25 8.39 14.18
C LYS A 63 8.67 8.05 14.62
N LEU A 64 8.95 6.81 15.05
CA LEU A 64 10.30 6.35 15.41
C LEU A 64 11.32 6.62 14.30
N TYR A 65 10.98 6.30 13.04
CA TYR A 65 11.90 6.50 11.93
C TYR A 65 12.02 7.97 11.49
N SER A 66 11.01 8.78 11.79
CA SER A 66 10.99 10.24 11.53
C SER A 66 11.74 11.06 12.58
N LEU A 67 12.00 10.50 13.77
CA LEU A 67 12.78 11.16 14.82
C LEU A 67 14.24 11.40 14.37
N LYS A 68 14.76 12.57 14.75
CA LYS A 68 16.17 12.94 14.59
C LYS A 68 16.98 12.26 15.70
N MET A 69 17.66 11.17 15.34
CA MET A 69 18.51 10.35 16.22
C MET A 69 19.62 9.75 15.38
N GLU A 70 20.72 9.37 16.02
CA GLU A 70 21.79 8.64 15.36
C GLU A 70 21.29 7.25 14.90
N ASP A 71 21.90 6.72 13.85
CA ASP A 71 21.50 5.44 13.25
C ASP A 71 21.54 4.27 14.25
N TRP A 72 22.51 4.28 15.16
CA TRP A 72 22.67 3.23 16.17
C TRP A 72 21.59 3.32 17.26
N GLU A 73 21.19 4.53 17.65
CA GLU A 73 20.09 4.77 18.61
C GLU A 73 18.77 4.32 18.01
N LYS A 74 18.53 4.71 16.75
CA LYS A 74 17.33 4.31 15.99
C LYS A 74 17.23 2.80 15.84
N LYS A 75 18.33 2.11 15.54
CA LYS A 75 18.38 0.63 15.49
C LYS A 75 18.07 -0.01 16.84
N ARG A 76 18.61 0.53 17.93
CA ARG A 76 18.37 0.03 19.29
C ARG A 76 16.90 0.21 19.69
N LEU A 77 16.34 1.40 19.48
CA LEU A 77 14.95 1.70 19.80
C LEU A 77 13.99 0.90 18.91
N ALA A 78 14.31 0.70 17.63
CA ALA A 78 13.53 -0.14 16.72
C ALA A 78 13.48 -1.60 17.18
N LYS A 79 14.57 -2.11 17.78
CA LYS A 79 14.59 -3.44 18.40
C LYS A 79 13.67 -3.48 19.62
N SER A 80 13.81 -2.54 20.55
CA SER A 80 12.94 -2.46 21.73
C SER A 80 11.45 -2.34 21.36
N LEU A 81 11.11 -1.53 20.35
CA LEU A 81 9.74 -1.41 19.87
C LEU A 81 9.20 -2.72 19.27
N ARG A 82 10.03 -3.44 18.51
CA ARG A 82 9.68 -4.77 17.99
C ARG A 82 9.37 -5.73 19.13
N ASP A 83 10.23 -5.78 20.14
CA ASP A 83 10.10 -6.70 21.27
C ASP A 83 8.82 -6.36 22.08
N ALA A 84 8.58 -5.07 22.35
CA ALA A 84 7.37 -4.60 23.03
C ALA A 84 6.08 -4.92 22.26
N LEU A 85 6.06 -4.76 20.93
CA LEU A 85 4.89 -5.11 20.12
C LEU A 85 4.59 -6.62 20.19
N GLN A 86 5.61 -7.47 20.22
CA GLN A 86 5.42 -8.91 20.38
C GLN A 86 4.92 -9.27 21.77
N GLU A 87 5.45 -8.61 22.81
CA GLU A 87 5.03 -8.80 24.20
C GLU A 87 3.56 -8.42 24.42
N ILE A 88 3.08 -7.37 23.76
CA ILE A 88 1.66 -6.94 23.81
C ILE A 88 0.73 -7.88 23.01
N GLY A 89 1.29 -8.84 22.27
CA GLY A 89 0.52 -9.92 21.63
C GLY A 89 0.47 -9.88 20.11
N PHE A 90 1.22 -9.00 19.44
CA PHE A 90 1.33 -9.08 17.97
C PHE A 90 2.18 -10.28 17.54
N LYS A 91 1.68 -11.03 16.56
CA LYS A 91 2.40 -12.14 15.91
C LYS A 91 3.72 -11.62 15.33
N PRO A 92 4.86 -12.34 15.52
CA PRO A 92 6.17 -11.89 15.03
C PRO A 92 6.22 -11.58 13.52
N SER A 93 5.45 -12.32 12.72
CA SER A 93 5.32 -12.09 11.27
C SER A 93 4.61 -10.77 10.94
N LYS A 94 3.61 -10.37 11.73
CA LYS A 94 2.91 -9.09 11.60
C LYS A 94 3.80 -7.94 12.05
N VAL A 95 4.51 -8.09 13.16
CA VAL A 95 5.49 -7.08 13.62
C VAL A 95 6.56 -6.84 12.57
N THR A 96 7.09 -7.90 11.95
CA THR A 96 8.07 -7.76 10.85
C THR A 96 7.52 -6.91 9.69
N LYS A 97 6.26 -7.14 9.31
CA LYS A 97 5.59 -6.36 8.25
C LYS A 97 5.38 -4.90 8.67
N LEU A 98 4.89 -4.67 9.88
CA LEU A 98 4.71 -3.34 10.45
C LEU A 98 6.01 -2.55 10.47
N MET A 99 7.11 -3.16 10.91
CA MET A 99 8.43 -2.52 10.97
C MET A 99 8.93 -2.13 9.57
N GLY A 100 8.81 -3.02 8.58
CA GLY A 100 9.22 -2.72 7.21
C GLY A 100 8.35 -1.65 6.55
N ALA A 101 7.03 -1.77 6.69
CA ALA A 101 6.08 -0.79 6.14
C ALA A 101 6.23 0.59 6.78
N GLY A 102 6.38 0.66 8.10
CA GLY A 102 6.52 1.93 8.82
C GLY A 102 7.84 2.63 8.52
N LYS A 103 8.95 1.88 8.43
CA LYS A 103 10.23 2.43 7.97
C LYS A 103 10.10 3.01 6.57
N PHE A 104 9.58 2.24 5.62
CA PHE A 104 9.39 2.68 4.24
C PHE A 104 8.51 3.92 4.14
N LYS A 105 7.39 3.94 4.88
CA LYS A 105 6.48 5.08 4.89
C LYS A 105 7.16 6.34 5.43
N ALA A 106 7.98 6.23 6.48
CA ALA A 106 8.76 7.36 7.00
C ALA A 106 9.81 7.85 5.99
N ASP A 107 10.58 6.92 5.40
CA ASP A 107 11.63 7.24 4.42
C ASP A 107 11.08 7.92 3.16
N GLN A 108 9.83 7.61 2.79
CA GLN A 108 9.17 8.15 1.60
C GLN A 108 8.27 9.36 1.88
N TRP A 109 7.96 9.68 3.13
CA TRP A 109 6.95 10.69 3.48
C TRP A 109 7.24 12.04 2.83
N ASN A 110 8.49 12.51 2.92
CA ASN A 110 8.93 13.80 2.37
C ASN A 110 9.74 13.65 1.07
N ARG A 111 9.78 12.45 0.47
CA ARG A 111 10.56 12.21 -0.74
C ARG A 111 9.82 12.77 -1.94
N LEU A 112 10.36 13.85 -2.51
CA LEU A 112 9.89 14.36 -3.79
C LEU A 112 10.42 13.47 -4.91
N HIS A 113 9.52 13.01 -5.78
CA HIS A 113 9.89 12.28 -6.98
C HIS A 113 9.66 13.20 -8.17
N HIS A 114 10.65 13.31 -9.06
CA HIS A 114 10.54 14.14 -10.24
C HIS A 114 9.36 13.70 -11.11
N CYS A 115 8.47 14.63 -11.45
CA CYS A 115 7.45 14.44 -12.46
C CYS A 115 7.79 15.25 -13.72
N ILE A 116 7.35 14.76 -14.88
CA ILE A 116 7.55 15.44 -16.17
C ILE A 116 6.59 16.65 -16.33
N GLY A 117 5.61 16.82 -15.44
CA GLY A 117 4.62 17.91 -15.48
C GLY A 117 4.91 19.10 -14.56
N TYR A 118 4.20 20.20 -14.78
CA TYR A 118 4.20 21.41 -13.95
C TYR A 118 3.42 21.21 -12.64
N LYS A 119 3.92 20.35 -11.74
CA LYS A 119 3.38 20.23 -10.38
C LYS A 119 4.25 21.03 -9.41
N THR A 120 3.61 21.71 -8.47
CA THR A 120 4.32 22.36 -7.36
C THR A 120 4.83 21.31 -6.37
N ASP A 121 5.86 21.64 -5.59
CA ASP A 121 6.36 20.76 -4.52
C ASP A 121 5.26 20.34 -3.54
N GLN A 122 4.31 21.24 -3.27
CA GLN A 122 3.17 20.96 -2.40
C GLN A 122 2.25 19.88 -3.00
N GLN A 123 1.92 19.98 -4.29
CA GLN A 123 1.11 18.98 -4.98
C GLN A 123 1.82 17.62 -5.03
N LEU A 124 3.14 17.61 -5.20
CA LEU A 124 3.94 16.38 -5.19
C LEU A 124 3.95 15.72 -3.81
N LYS A 125 4.01 16.50 -2.72
CA LYS A 125 3.89 15.99 -1.35
C LYS A 125 2.51 15.42 -1.07
N GLU A 126 1.45 16.12 -1.47
CA GLU A 126 0.07 15.66 -1.30
C GLU A 126 -0.17 14.34 -2.02
N GLU A 127 0.28 14.22 -3.27
CA GLU A 127 0.22 12.97 -4.03
C GLU A 127 1.04 11.84 -3.39
N GLN A 128 2.22 12.16 -2.84
CA GLN A 128 3.02 11.22 -2.05
C GLN A 128 2.23 10.68 -0.85
N HIS A 129 1.62 11.58 -0.09
CA HIS A 129 0.90 11.23 1.12
C HIS A 129 -0.33 10.40 0.76
N ASP A 130 -1.07 10.79 -0.29
CA ASP A 130 -2.20 10.03 -0.81
C ASP A 130 -1.79 8.62 -1.23
N PHE A 131 -0.70 8.48 -1.98
CA PHE A 131 -0.14 7.18 -2.37
C PHE A 131 0.16 6.32 -1.14
N LEU A 132 0.91 6.84 -0.16
CA LEU A 132 1.30 6.09 1.04
C LEU A 132 0.12 5.77 1.97
N ASN A 133 -0.91 6.62 1.99
CA ASN A 133 -2.10 6.45 2.80
C ASN A 133 -3.15 5.56 2.12
N LYS A 134 -3.03 5.28 0.82
CA LYS A 134 -3.95 4.38 0.13
C LYS A 134 -3.61 2.90 0.32
N TYR A 135 -2.33 2.58 0.52
CA TYR A 135 -1.88 1.20 0.71
C TYR A 135 -1.84 0.79 2.18
N GLY A 136 -2.46 -0.35 2.50
CA GLY A 136 -2.37 -0.98 3.82
C GLY A 136 -0.98 -1.53 4.15
N VAL A 137 -0.76 -1.89 5.43
CA VAL A 137 0.52 -2.39 5.96
C VAL A 137 1.16 -3.47 5.09
N THR A 138 0.40 -4.48 4.66
CA THR A 138 0.95 -5.60 3.87
C THR A 138 1.44 -5.12 2.51
N ALA A 139 0.69 -4.24 1.84
CA ALA A 139 1.08 -3.73 0.53
C ALA A 139 2.32 -2.82 0.64
N LEU A 140 2.33 -1.89 1.61
CA LEU A 140 3.51 -1.08 1.91
C LEU A 140 4.74 -1.93 2.24
N TYR A 141 4.55 -3.04 2.95
CA TYR A 141 5.62 -3.98 3.22
C TYR A 141 6.15 -4.64 1.94
N GLU A 142 5.29 -5.09 1.01
CA GLU A 142 5.75 -5.65 -0.26
C GLU A 142 6.47 -4.61 -1.12
N ILE A 143 5.96 -3.38 -1.18
CA ILE A 143 6.58 -2.26 -1.90
C ILE A 143 7.96 -1.92 -1.32
N SER A 144 8.11 -1.94 0.01
CA SER A 144 9.40 -1.67 0.66
C SER A 144 10.50 -2.67 0.32
N ARG A 145 10.13 -3.84 -0.20
CA ARG A 145 11.04 -4.89 -0.64
C ARG A 145 11.36 -4.83 -2.14
N MET A 146 10.90 -3.78 -2.83
CA MET A 146 11.23 -3.51 -4.22
C MET A 146 12.40 -2.53 -4.31
N ASN A 147 13.18 -2.60 -5.39
CA ASN A 147 14.13 -1.54 -5.74
C ASN A 147 13.40 -0.27 -6.24
N ASP A 148 14.14 0.81 -6.50
CA ASP A 148 13.55 2.08 -6.94
C ASP A 148 12.73 1.95 -8.24
N VAL A 149 13.12 1.05 -9.15
CA VAL A 149 12.38 0.80 -10.41
C VAL A 149 11.01 0.19 -10.12
N GLY A 150 10.95 -0.84 -9.28
CA GLY A 150 9.68 -1.46 -8.88
C GLY A 150 8.78 -0.49 -8.11
N GLN A 151 9.35 0.30 -7.20
CA GLN A 151 8.60 1.33 -6.48
C GLN A 151 8.03 2.40 -7.42
N ALA A 152 8.83 2.84 -8.41
CA ALA A 152 8.38 3.78 -9.43
C ALA A 152 7.24 3.20 -10.28
N GLN A 153 7.31 1.92 -10.68
CA GLN A 153 6.22 1.26 -11.41
C GLN A 153 4.91 1.25 -10.63
N VAL A 154 4.96 0.91 -9.33
CA VAL A 154 3.77 0.91 -8.46
C VAL A 154 3.22 2.33 -8.29
N ARG A 155 4.10 3.33 -8.14
CA ARG A 155 3.70 4.73 -8.08
C ARG A 155 3.02 5.19 -9.37
N SER A 156 3.66 5.01 -10.52
CA SER A 156 3.12 5.43 -11.81
C SER A 156 1.75 4.81 -12.07
N ALA A 157 1.55 3.54 -11.74
CA ALA A 157 0.23 2.92 -11.86
C ALA A 157 -0.84 3.62 -10.99
N TYR A 158 -0.48 4.11 -9.81
CA TYR A 158 -1.39 4.86 -8.95
C TYR A 158 -1.60 6.30 -9.44
N VAL A 159 -0.52 7.00 -9.76
CA VAL A 159 -0.56 8.43 -10.15
C VAL A 159 -1.20 8.62 -11.52
N ASP A 160 -0.82 7.79 -12.50
CA ASP A 160 -1.23 7.97 -13.89
C ASP A 160 -2.62 7.37 -14.14
N ASN A 161 -2.93 6.24 -13.50
CA ASN A 161 -4.15 5.46 -13.77
C ASN A 161 -5.12 5.36 -12.57
N GLY A 162 -4.77 5.91 -11.40
CA GLY A 162 -5.54 5.72 -10.17
C GLY A 162 -5.58 4.27 -9.67
N ASN A 163 -4.74 3.39 -10.20
CA ASN A 163 -4.84 1.96 -9.98
C ASN A 163 -4.13 1.56 -8.68
N ILE A 164 -4.86 0.92 -7.78
CA ILE A 164 -4.32 0.32 -6.56
C ILE A 164 -4.00 -1.14 -6.86
N MET A 165 -2.71 -1.47 -6.86
CA MET A 165 -2.28 -2.80 -7.22
C MET A 165 -2.70 -3.84 -6.17
N SER A 166 -3.19 -4.98 -6.66
CA SER A 166 -3.51 -6.13 -5.82
C SER A 166 -2.24 -6.72 -5.20
N LYS A 167 -2.39 -7.47 -4.11
CA LYS A 167 -1.27 -8.16 -3.46
C LYS A 167 -0.49 -9.06 -4.41
N HIS A 168 -1.18 -9.76 -5.30
CA HIS A 168 -0.54 -10.60 -6.31
C HIS A 168 0.29 -9.77 -7.29
N ALA A 169 -0.26 -8.65 -7.78
CA ALA A 169 0.48 -7.76 -8.68
C ALA A 169 1.74 -7.19 -8.01
N LEU A 170 1.64 -6.78 -6.74
CA LEU A 170 2.80 -6.32 -5.95
C LEU A 170 3.83 -7.44 -5.77
N GLU A 171 3.41 -8.68 -5.51
CA GLU A 171 4.34 -9.81 -5.40
C GLU A 171 5.08 -10.10 -6.71
N GLU A 172 4.41 -10.00 -7.86
CA GLU A 172 5.03 -10.18 -9.18
C GLU A 172 6.04 -9.07 -9.49
N ILE A 173 5.69 -7.81 -9.21
CA ILE A 173 6.62 -6.68 -9.39
C ILE A 173 7.82 -6.82 -8.46
N ARG A 174 7.61 -7.25 -7.21
CA ARG A 174 8.70 -7.50 -6.26
C ARG A 174 9.63 -8.61 -6.75
N LYS A 175 9.10 -9.70 -7.30
CA LYS A 175 9.92 -10.79 -7.88
C LYS A 175 10.76 -10.28 -9.06
N ALA A 176 10.18 -9.44 -9.91
CA ALA A 176 10.87 -8.84 -11.04
C ALA A 176 11.95 -7.84 -10.58
N ASN A 177 11.64 -7.01 -9.58
CA ASN A 177 12.42 -5.86 -9.13
C ASN A 177 12.73 -5.89 -7.62
N PRO A 178 13.45 -6.90 -7.10
CA PRO A 178 13.71 -7.02 -5.67
C PRO A 178 14.68 -5.94 -5.18
N ALA A 179 14.50 -5.48 -3.94
CA ALA A 179 15.42 -4.53 -3.29
C ALA A 179 16.83 -5.11 -3.11
N ILE A 180 16.91 -6.43 -2.90
CA ILE A 180 18.17 -7.18 -2.80
C ILE A 180 18.12 -8.29 -3.84
N VAL A 181 19.03 -8.27 -4.82
CA VAL A 181 19.04 -9.19 -5.97
C VAL A 181 19.08 -10.67 -5.53
N ASP A 182 19.78 -10.95 -4.43
CA ASP A 182 19.89 -12.29 -3.84
C ASP A 182 18.59 -12.81 -3.22
N GLU A 183 17.52 -12.02 -3.09
CA GLU A 183 16.20 -12.55 -2.72
C GLU A 183 15.64 -13.56 -3.76
N ARG A 184 16.22 -13.62 -4.97
CA ARG A 184 15.89 -14.63 -5.99
C ARG A 184 16.33 -16.04 -5.60
N GLN A 185 17.19 -16.22 -4.59
CA GLN A 185 17.61 -17.53 -4.10
C GLN A 185 17.42 -17.63 -2.60
N GLY A 186 16.93 -18.78 -2.13
CA GLY A 186 16.68 -19.02 -0.72
C GLY A 186 17.88 -18.63 0.15
N ARG A 187 17.60 -17.84 1.19
CA ARG A 187 18.52 -17.30 2.22
C ARG A 187 19.91 -17.95 2.27
N TYR A 188 20.91 -17.26 1.73
CA TYR A 188 22.27 -17.32 2.28
C TYR A 188 22.54 -16.02 3.05
N LYS A 189 22.99 -16.16 4.30
CA LYS A 189 23.37 -15.02 5.15
C LYS A 189 24.74 -14.52 4.69
N SER A 190 24.83 -13.27 4.23
CA SER A 190 26.09 -12.50 4.31
C SER A 190 25.84 -10.99 4.31
N SER A 191 26.11 -10.43 5.50
CA SER A 191 26.71 -9.16 5.88
C SER A 191 27.07 -8.07 4.84
N ILE A 192 26.58 -6.85 5.14
CA ILE A 192 27.28 -5.54 5.23
C ILE A 192 27.74 -4.81 3.94
N GLU A 193 27.55 -3.47 3.98
CA GLU A 193 27.97 -2.36 3.08
C GLU A 193 26.96 -1.96 1.98
N ARG A 194 26.64 -0.69 1.68
CA ARG A 194 27.18 0.64 2.08
C ARG A 194 26.11 1.72 1.85
N SER A 195 26.29 2.83 2.56
CA SER A 195 25.49 4.06 2.69
C SER A 195 25.27 4.89 1.42
N LYS A 196 24.19 5.68 1.41
CA LYS A 196 24.19 7.05 0.88
C LYS A 196 23.46 7.99 1.85
N GLU A 197 24.19 9.03 2.26
CA GLU A 197 23.70 10.17 3.03
C GLU A 197 22.46 10.78 2.39
N SER A 198 21.44 11.05 3.21
CA SER A 198 20.27 11.84 2.82
C SER A 198 20.23 13.08 3.71
N GLN A 199 20.21 14.24 3.06
CA GLN A 199 20.20 15.57 3.66
C GLN A 199 19.00 15.81 4.60
N PRO A 200 19.13 16.74 5.55
CA PRO A 200 18.16 16.94 6.63
C PRO A 200 16.85 17.57 6.10
N GLN A 201 15.75 16.83 6.18
CA GLN A 201 14.41 17.39 5.99
C GLN A 201 13.80 17.75 7.34
N GLN A 202 13.27 18.98 7.43
CA GLN A 202 12.56 19.48 8.60
C GLN A 202 11.32 18.61 8.88
N ALA A 203 11.13 18.29 10.15
CA ALA A 203 10.01 17.50 10.63
C ALA A 203 8.76 18.38 10.63
N ASP A 204 7.79 18.03 9.78
CA ASP A 204 6.45 18.60 9.83
C ASP A 204 5.60 17.74 10.76
N GLU A 205 5.02 18.36 11.79
CA GLU A 205 4.14 17.75 12.78
C GLU A 205 2.78 17.39 12.15
N SER A 206 2.75 16.33 11.36
CA SER A 206 1.48 15.70 10.96
C SER A 206 1.04 14.73 12.06
N ASP A 207 0.15 15.19 12.93
CA ASP A 207 -0.35 14.53 14.15
C ASP A 207 -1.65 13.72 13.97
N ASN A 208 -1.99 13.34 12.75
CA ASN A 208 -3.31 12.76 12.50
C ASN A 208 -3.30 11.22 12.58
N LEU A 209 -3.49 10.67 13.78
CA LEU A 209 -3.75 9.23 14.02
C LEU A 209 -4.92 8.71 13.16
N THR A 210 -5.86 9.57 12.79
CA THR A 210 -7.04 9.26 11.98
C THR A 210 -6.66 8.67 10.62
N ALA A 211 -5.61 9.17 9.96
CA ALA A 211 -5.11 8.63 8.68
C ALA A 211 -4.58 7.19 8.79
N TYR A 212 -4.31 6.71 10.00
CA TYR A 212 -3.85 5.34 10.27
C TYR A 212 -4.98 4.40 10.69
N LYS A 213 -6.14 4.95 11.09
CA LYS A 213 -7.33 4.15 11.43
C LYS A 213 -7.96 3.51 10.20
N ASP A 214 -7.83 4.14 9.03
CA ASP A 214 -8.40 3.65 7.77
C ASP A 214 -7.48 2.69 7.01
N LEU A 215 -6.22 2.56 7.44
CA LEU A 215 -5.23 1.61 6.89
C LEU A 215 -5.38 0.18 7.39
N VAL A 216 -6.46 -0.08 8.14
CA VAL A 216 -6.95 -1.41 8.52
C VAL A 216 -6.94 -2.26 7.26
N SER A 217 -6.15 -3.35 7.26
CA SER A 217 -5.95 -4.26 6.11
C SER A 217 -7.23 -4.33 5.28
N ALA A 218 -7.23 -3.62 4.14
CA ALA A 218 -8.38 -3.58 3.26
C ALA A 218 -8.70 -5.03 2.91
N ALA A 219 -9.81 -5.52 3.46
CA ALA A 219 -10.46 -6.68 2.92
C ALA A 219 -10.93 -6.27 1.52
N ASP A 220 -10.65 -7.12 0.54
CA ASP A 220 -11.06 -6.97 -0.85
C ASP A 220 -12.51 -6.46 -0.94
N SER A 221 -12.73 -5.21 -1.36
CA SER A 221 -14.07 -4.73 -1.67
C SER A 221 -14.09 -3.89 -2.94
N SER A 222 -15.01 -4.29 -3.81
CA SER A 222 -15.29 -3.82 -5.17
C SER A 222 -15.76 -2.36 -5.28
N GLU A 223 -15.62 -1.54 -4.24
CA GLU A 223 -16.09 -0.14 -4.18
C GLU A 223 -15.16 0.85 -4.91
N ALA A 224 -13.91 0.46 -5.18
CA ALA A 224 -12.92 1.34 -5.81
C ALA A 224 -13.26 1.76 -7.26
N LEU A 225 -14.12 1.00 -7.96
CA LEU A 225 -14.45 1.22 -9.37
C LEU A 225 -15.43 2.38 -9.62
N GLN A 226 -16.39 2.64 -8.71
CA GLN A 226 -17.35 3.74 -8.91
C GLN A 226 -16.75 5.11 -8.60
N VAL A 227 -15.88 5.19 -7.58
CA VAL A 227 -15.22 6.44 -7.20
C VAL A 227 -14.19 6.87 -8.24
N SER A 228 -13.54 5.92 -8.93
CA SER A 228 -12.54 6.26 -9.97
C SER A 228 -13.18 6.88 -11.21
N ALA A 229 -14.35 6.38 -11.66
CA ALA A 229 -15.04 6.92 -12.83
C ALA A 229 -15.49 8.38 -12.60
N GLN A 230 -16.07 8.68 -11.43
CA GLN A 230 -16.47 10.05 -11.07
C GLN A 230 -15.26 10.98 -10.95
N LYS A 231 -14.17 10.51 -10.33
CA LYS A 231 -12.93 11.30 -10.19
C LYS A 231 -12.29 11.60 -11.55
N THR A 232 -12.30 10.65 -12.49
CA THR A 232 -11.79 10.87 -13.85
C THR A 232 -12.61 11.89 -14.62
N VAL A 233 -13.94 11.84 -14.52
CA VAL A 233 -14.83 12.84 -15.16
C VAL A 233 -14.63 14.23 -14.55
N VAL A 234 -14.55 14.33 -13.21
CA VAL A 234 -14.31 15.61 -12.53
C VAL A 234 -12.93 16.19 -12.87
N ASN A 235 -11.89 15.37 -12.94
CA ASN A 235 -10.55 15.80 -13.32
C ASN A 235 -10.49 16.27 -14.78
N PHE A 236 -11.18 15.57 -15.68
CA PHE A 236 -11.32 16.01 -17.06
C PHE A 236 -12.02 17.38 -17.12
N LEU A 237 -13.18 17.54 -16.48
CA LEU A 237 -13.91 18.82 -16.46
C LEU A 237 -13.07 19.98 -15.91
N ARG A 238 -12.30 19.75 -14.83
CA ARG A 238 -11.40 20.76 -14.24
C ARG A 238 -10.25 21.15 -15.17
N SER A 239 -9.78 20.21 -16.01
CA SER A 239 -8.72 20.48 -17.00
C SER A 239 -9.19 21.31 -18.20
N VAL A 240 -10.50 21.40 -18.43
CA VAL A 240 -11.11 22.23 -19.48
C VAL A 240 -11.81 23.48 -18.90
N GLU A 241 -11.62 23.77 -17.61
CA GLU A 241 -12.12 25.00 -17.01
C GLU A 241 -11.47 26.23 -17.68
N PRO A 242 -12.22 27.32 -17.93
CA PRO A 242 -11.76 28.47 -18.70
C PRO A 242 -10.41 29.01 -18.21
N ASP A 243 -10.27 29.18 -16.89
CA ASP A 243 -9.07 29.74 -16.26
C ASP A 243 -7.81 28.86 -16.42
N ASN A 244 -7.99 27.55 -16.59
CA ASN A 244 -6.89 26.60 -16.81
C ASN A 244 -6.58 26.44 -18.30
N LEU A 245 -7.62 26.48 -19.15
CA LEU A 245 -7.47 26.38 -20.59
C LEU A 245 -6.80 27.63 -21.16
N ASP A 246 -7.17 28.83 -20.70
CA ASP A 246 -6.55 30.09 -21.13
C ASP A 246 -5.07 30.15 -20.74
N LYS A 247 -4.72 29.67 -19.54
CA LYS A 247 -3.31 29.54 -19.12
C LYS A 247 -2.54 28.57 -19.99
N LEU A 248 -3.14 27.45 -20.37
CA LEU A 248 -2.51 26.44 -21.21
C LEU A 248 -2.36 26.91 -22.65
N LEU A 249 -3.31 27.69 -23.17
CA LEU A 249 -3.27 28.24 -24.52
C LEU A 249 -2.22 29.35 -24.67
N ASN A 250 -1.95 30.13 -23.62
CA ASN A 250 -0.96 31.23 -23.64
C ASN A 250 0.46 30.80 -24.02
N ASP A 251 0.81 29.52 -23.85
CA ASP A 251 2.13 28.98 -24.22
C ASP A 251 2.25 28.62 -25.72
N TYR A 252 1.15 28.71 -26.47
CA TYR A 252 1.10 28.35 -27.89
C TYR A 252 0.97 29.58 -28.80
N THR A 253 1.44 29.44 -30.04
CA THR A 253 1.22 30.47 -31.08
C THR A 253 -0.28 30.61 -31.40
N PRO A 254 -0.76 31.79 -31.84
CA PRO A 254 -2.18 32.00 -32.16
C PRO A 254 -2.75 30.96 -33.13
N HIS A 255 -1.96 30.53 -34.13
CA HIS A 255 -2.38 29.49 -35.06
C HIS A 255 -2.57 28.12 -34.39
N ALA A 256 -1.70 27.78 -33.43
CA ALA A 256 -1.82 26.54 -32.68
C ALA A 256 -2.96 26.60 -31.65
N GLN A 257 -3.23 27.78 -31.07
CA GLN A 257 -4.40 27.99 -30.21
C GLN A 257 -5.70 27.75 -30.98
N ASP A 258 -5.84 28.30 -32.19
CA ASP A 258 -7.01 28.09 -33.06
C ASP A 258 -7.21 26.61 -33.42
N GLN A 259 -6.11 25.89 -33.68
CA GLN A 259 -6.16 24.45 -33.96
C GLN A 259 -6.61 23.64 -32.73
N ILE A 260 -6.08 23.96 -31.55
CA ILE A 260 -6.44 23.30 -30.28
C ILE A 260 -7.92 23.56 -29.96
N LEU A 261 -8.38 24.80 -30.09
CA LEU A 261 -9.78 25.17 -29.89
C LEU A 261 -10.71 24.50 -30.91
N GLY A 262 -10.29 24.39 -32.17
CA GLY A 262 -11.02 23.66 -33.20
C GLY A 262 -11.17 22.17 -32.87
N MET A 263 -10.09 21.51 -32.45
CA MET A 263 -10.10 20.11 -32.03
C MET A 263 -11.00 19.87 -30.81
N LEU A 264 -10.97 20.79 -29.83
CA LEU A 264 -11.81 20.72 -28.64
C LEU A 264 -13.30 20.88 -29.00
N SER A 265 -13.62 21.81 -29.90
CA SER A 265 -14.99 22.00 -30.39
C SER A 265 -15.52 20.75 -31.11
N GLU A 266 -14.68 20.11 -31.93
CA GLU A 266 -15.03 18.86 -32.62
C GLU A 266 -15.23 17.71 -31.62
N ALA A 267 -14.36 17.61 -30.61
CA ALA A 267 -14.47 16.61 -29.56
C ALA A 267 -15.75 16.78 -28.74
N VAL A 268 -16.11 18.00 -28.35
CA VAL A 268 -17.37 18.32 -27.64
C VAL A 268 -18.57 17.92 -28.50
N THR A 269 -18.54 18.21 -29.79
CA THR A 269 -19.62 17.87 -30.73
C THR A 269 -19.80 16.34 -30.86
N LYS A 270 -18.69 15.60 -30.96
CA LYS A 270 -18.70 14.13 -30.99
C LYS A 270 -19.21 13.52 -29.68
N LEU A 271 -18.80 14.07 -28.54
CA LEU A 271 -19.27 13.68 -27.21
C LEU A 271 -20.77 13.94 -27.03
N ALA A 272 -21.25 15.13 -27.40
CA ALA A 272 -22.66 15.47 -27.36
C ALA A 272 -23.50 14.53 -28.23
N SER A 273 -23.02 14.21 -29.44
CA SER A 273 -23.65 13.25 -30.34
C SER A 273 -23.71 11.85 -29.73
N TYR A 274 -22.61 11.39 -29.13
CA TYR A 274 -22.53 10.08 -28.46
C TYR A 274 -23.52 9.98 -27.27
N VAL A 275 -23.57 11.02 -26.43
CA VAL A 275 -24.50 11.09 -25.29
C VAL A 275 -25.96 11.11 -25.77
N ALA A 276 -26.28 11.91 -26.78
CA ALA A 276 -27.62 11.95 -27.37
C ALA A 276 -28.04 10.58 -27.94
N THR A 277 -27.12 9.89 -28.62
CA THR A 277 -27.37 8.56 -29.20
C THR A 277 -27.59 7.50 -28.12
N LYS A 278 -26.88 7.59 -26.99
CA LYS A 278 -27.04 6.67 -25.85
C LYS A 278 -28.28 6.94 -25.01
N GLN A 279 -28.72 8.19 -24.89
CA GLN A 279 -29.99 8.52 -24.23
C GLN A 279 -31.21 8.05 -25.02
N LEU A 280 -31.14 7.98 -26.35
CA LEU A 280 -32.18 7.42 -27.22
C LEU A 280 -32.33 5.89 -27.12
N VAL A 281 -31.33 5.18 -26.60
CA VAL A 281 -31.34 3.71 -26.47
C VAL A 281 -31.88 3.24 -25.11
N ASN A 282 -32.14 4.16 -24.17
CA ASN A 282 -32.68 3.90 -22.83
C ASN A 282 -34.17 4.29 -22.68
N ILE A 283 -34.95 4.25 -23.76
CA ILE A 283 -36.43 4.32 -23.74
C ILE A 283 -36.99 2.95 -24.12
#